data_AF-A0A8T7CIS2-F1
#
_entry.id   AF-A0A8T7CIS2-F1
#
_cell.length_a   1.000
_cell.length_b   1.000
_cell.length_c   1.000
_cell.angle_alpha   90.00
_cell.angle_beta   90.00
_cell.angle_gamma   90.00
#
_symmetry.space_group_name_H-M   'P 1'
#
loop_
_entity.id
_entity.type
_entity.pdbx_description
1 polymer ?
#
loop_
_entity_poly.entity_id
_entity_poly.type
_entity_poly.pdbx_seq_one_letter_code
_entity_poly.pdbx_strand_id
1 'polypeptide(L)'
;MSAAHEKSTEAVNVSLRQLVALNRAASALTLSSKNVRAQIAGDYLSPFKGRGMEFDESRPYQPGDEARNLHWRVMARTGRPFTKLFREEREQPVLLWVDLRQRMQFATRGVYKSVQAARAATLIAWAASQRGDRVGGL
;
A
#
# COMPACT_ATOMS: atom_id res chain seq x y z
N MET A 1 17.57 -4.46 -38.78
CA MET A 1 17.02 -5.76 -38.37
C MET A 1 16.98 -5.99 -36.84
N SER A 2 17.31 -5.01 -35.98
CA SER A 2 17.49 -5.23 -34.52
C SER A 2 16.19 -5.15 -33.67
N ALA A 3 15.29 -4.18 -33.93
CA ALA A 3 14.17 -3.90 -33.03
C ALA A 3 12.99 -4.90 -33.08
N ALA A 4 12.80 -5.58 -34.23
CA ALA A 4 11.73 -6.58 -34.37
C ALA A 4 12.08 -7.89 -33.62
N HIS A 5 13.36 -8.25 -33.61
CA HIS A 5 13.86 -9.40 -32.84
C HIS A 5 13.72 -9.14 -31.34
N GLU A 6 14.10 -7.95 -30.88
CA GLU A 6 13.98 -7.54 -29.47
C GLU A 6 12.52 -7.60 -28.98
N LYS A 7 11.56 -7.12 -29.78
CA LYS A 7 10.12 -7.22 -29.45
C LYS A 7 9.63 -8.67 -29.34
N SER A 8 10.12 -9.58 -30.19
CA SER A 8 9.75 -10.99 -30.12
C SER A 8 10.32 -11.68 -28.86
N THR A 9 11.53 -11.32 -28.46
CA THR A 9 12.14 -11.83 -27.22
C THR A 9 11.39 -11.34 -25.99
N GLU A 10 10.97 -10.08 -25.98
CA GLU A 10 10.20 -9.45 -24.91
C GLU A 10 8.75 -9.95 -24.81
N ALA A 11 8.25 -10.62 -25.83
CA ALA A 11 6.96 -11.30 -25.78
C ALA A 11 7.03 -12.63 -25.03
N VAL A 12 8.21 -13.24 -24.98
CA VAL A 12 8.43 -14.59 -24.43
C VAL A 12 9.17 -14.54 -23.09
N ASN A 13 10.06 -13.56 -22.92
CA ASN A 13 10.92 -13.41 -21.75
C ASN A 13 10.70 -12.06 -21.07
N VAL A 14 10.89 -12.06 -19.75
CA VAL A 14 10.84 -10.85 -18.93
C VAL A 14 12.17 -10.10 -19.08
N SER A 15 12.08 -8.80 -19.39
CA SER A 15 13.24 -7.89 -19.52
C SER A 15 13.24 -6.88 -18.37
N LEU A 16 14.36 -6.75 -17.67
CA LEU A 16 14.51 -5.77 -16.59
C LEU A 16 14.25 -4.34 -17.08
N ARG A 17 14.77 -3.99 -18.27
CA ARG A 17 14.55 -2.67 -18.88
C ARG A 17 13.05 -2.37 -19.04
N GLN A 18 12.27 -3.36 -19.48
CA GLN A 18 10.82 -3.19 -19.60
C GLN A 18 10.16 -3.00 -18.24
N LEU A 19 10.54 -3.80 -17.24
CA LEU A 19 9.95 -3.71 -15.91
C LEU A 19 10.26 -2.37 -15.23
N VAL A 20 11.47 -1.84 -15.39
CA VAL A 20 11.84 -0.51 -14.89
C VAL A 20 11.08 0.59 -15.62
N ALA A 21 10.88 0.45 -16.94
CA ALA A 21 10.13 1.44 -17.72
C ALA A 21 8.66 1.58 -17.26
N LEU A 22 8.09 0.56 -16.63
CA LEU A 22 6.72 0.60 -16.09
C LEU A 22 6.58 1.50 -14.85
N ASN A 23 7.67 1.95 -14.21
CA ASN A 23 7.61 2.77 -13.00
C ASN A 23 6.75 4.03 -13.18
N ARG A 24 6.89 4.73 -14.31
CA ARG A 24 6.08 5.92 -14.61
C ARG A 24 4.60 5.60 -14.80
N ALA A 25 4.28 4.46 -15.42
CA ALA A 25 2.89 4.06 -15.63
C ALA A 25 2.23 3.63 -14.31
N ALA A 26 3.02 3.10 -13.36
CA ALA A 26 2.52 2.68 -12.07
C ALA A 26 1.98 3.82 -11.21
N SER A 27 2.43 5.07 -11.41
CA SER A 27 1.92 6.23 -10.67
C SER A 27 0.44 6.51 -10.94
N ALA A 28 -0.11 6.00 -12.04
CA ALA A 28 -1.53 6.12 -12.37
C ALA A 28 -2.40 5.06 -11.67
N LEU A 29 -1.79 4.08 -10.99
CA LEU A 29 -2.50 2.98 -10.34
C LEU A 29 -2.83 3.34 -8.89
N THR A 30 -4.11 3.43 -8.56
CA THR A 30 -4.57 3.68 -7.18
C THR A 30 -4.72 2.37 -6.41
N LEU A 31 -3.85 2.13 -5.43
CA LEU A 31 -3.90 0.95 -4.54
C LEU A 31 -4.66 1.25 -3.24
N SER A 32 -5.94 1.59 -3.34
CA SER A 32 -6.76 1.88 -2.15
C SER A 32 -7.40 0.61 -1.58
N SER A 33 -7.07 0.26 -0.33
CA SER A 33 -7.83 -0.71 0.46
C SER A 33 -8.57 0.02 1.56
N LYS A 34 -9.90 -0.16 1.65
CA LYS A 34 -10.72 0.44 2.72
C LYS A 34 -10.50 -0.21 4.08
N ASN A 35 -9.86 -1.38 4.12
CA ASN A 35 -9.71 -2.22 5.31
C ASN A 35 -8.23 -2.57 5.54
N VAL A 36 -7.43 -1.60 5.95
CA VAL A 36 -6.05 -1.85 6.38
C VAL A 36 -6.08 -2.41 7.80
N ARG A 37 -5.74 -3.70 7.97
CA ARG A 37 -5.71 -4.42 9.27
C ARG A 37 -4.29 -4.57 9.84
N ALA A 38 -3.31 -3.83 9.31
CA ALA A 38 -1.94 -3.95 9.79
C ALA A 38 -1.84 -3.50 11.25
N GLN A 39 -1.06 -4.26 12.03
CA GLN A 39 -0.80 -4.00 13.45
C GLN A 39 0.45 -3.14 13.68
N ILE A 40 1.24 -2.92 12.63
CA ILE A 40 2.48 -2.16 12.68
C ILE A 40 2.19 -0.73 12.17
N ALA A 41 2.82 0.25 12.81
CA ALA A 41 2.72 1.65 12.43
C ALA A 41 3.33 1.91 11.04
N GLY A 42 2.67 2.74 10.24
CA GLY A 42 3.16 3.24 8.96
C GLY A 42 2.26 4.35 8.42
N ASP A 43 2.68 4.99 7.33
CA ASP A 43 2.21 6.31 6.86
C ASP A 43 0.69 6.47 6.57
N TYR A 44 -0.13 5.42 6.68
CA TYR A 44 -1.58 5.54 6.51
C TYR A 44 -2.26 5.81 7.82
N LEU A 45 -2.90 6.97 7.87
CA LEU A 45 -3.79 7.31 8.96
C LEU A 45 -5.12 6.54 8.80
N SER A 46 -5.35 5.57 9.68
CA SER A 46 -6.60 4.79 9.74
C SER A 46 -7.83 5.70 9.82
N PRO A 47 -8.94 5.41 9.11
CA PRO A 47 -10.20 6.13 9.28
C PRO A 47 -10.88 5.82 10.62
N PHE A 48 -10.43 4.77 11.32
CA PHE A 48 -10.90 4.42 12.64
C PHE A 48 -10.11 5.19 13.70
N LYS A 49 -10.80 6.05 14.45
CA LYS A 49 -10.29 6.67 15.68
C LYS A 49 -10.21 5.57 16.74
N GLY A 50 -9.03 5.32 17.29
CA GLY A 50 -8.74 4.12 18.08
C GLY A 50 -7.61 4.34 19.08
N ARG A 51 -7.07 3.26 19.64
CA ARG A 51 -5.92 3.29 20.56
C ARG A 51 -4.59 3.42 19.80
N GLY A 52 -4.51 4.36 18.86
CA GLY A 52 -3.29 4.66 18.14
C GLY A 52 -2.23 5.32 19.04
N MET A 53 -0.98 5.36 18.57
CA MET A 53 0.10 6.06 19.29
C MET A 53 0.16 7.55 18.95
N GLU A 54 -0.45 7.99 17.84
CA GLU A 54 -0.43 9.39 17.42
C GLU A 54 -1.66 10.14 17.91
N PHE A 55 -1.44 11.31 18.51
CA PHE A 55 -2.52 12.20 18.92
C PHE A 55 -3.18 12.84 17.68
N ASP A 56 -4.49 12.68 17.54
CA ASP A 56 -5.28 13.23 16.43
C ASP A 56 -5.80 14.62 16.82
N GLU A 57 -6.68 14.64 17.82
CA GLU A 57 -7.33 15.86 18.29
C GLU A 57 -7.81 15.72 19.75
N SER A 58 -8.21 16.83 20.35
CA SER A 58 -8.91 16.83 21.63
C SER A 58 -10.38 17.17 21.41
N ARG A 59 -11.29 16.32 21.89
CA ARG A 59 -12.74 16.60 21.86
C ARG A 59 -13.29 16.88 23.26
N PRO A 60 -14.39 17.62 23.41
CA PRO A 60 -15.10 17.69 24.69
C PRO A 60 -15.47 16.29 25.21
N TYR A 61 -15.26 16.05 26.49
CA TYR A 61 -15.57 14.77 27.13
C TYR A 61 -17.05 14.45 27.03
N GLN A 62 -17.37 13.20 26.71
CA GLN A 62 -18.74 12.68 26.73
C GLN A 62 -18.89 11.60 27.80
N PRO A 63 -20.07 11.49 28.45
CA PRO A 63 -20.34 10.39 29.38
C PRO A 63 -20.08 9.03 28.70
N GLY A 64 -19.20 8.21 29.29
CA GLY A 64 -18.72 6.95 28.72
C GLY A 64 -17.27 6.99 28.23
N ASP A 65 -16.66 8.17 28.12
CA ASP A 65 -15.23 8.31 27.85
C ASP A 65 -14.38 7.81 29.03
N GLU A 66 -13.30 7.09 28.73
CA GLU A 66 -12.39 6.55 29.73
C GLU A 66 -11.49 7.65 30.33
N ALA A 67 -11.43 7.75 31.66
CA ALA A 67 -10.65 8.79 32.36
C ALA A 67 -9.14 8.77 32.05
N ARG A 68 -8.60 7.63 31.60
CA ARG A 68 -7.19 7.50 31.17
C ARG A 68 -6.89 8.31 29.91
N ASN A 69 -7.89 8.54 29.07
CA ASN A 69 -7.76 9.31 27.83
C ASN A 69 -7.97 10.80 28.06
N LEU A 70 -8.14 11.27 29.30
CA LEU A 70 -8.44 12.67 29.58
C LEU A 70 -7.23 13.57 29.27
N HIS A 71 -7.48 14.67 28.57
CA HIS A 71 -6.46 15.66 28.25
C HIS A 71 -6.25 16.65 29.40
N TRP A 72 -5.56 16.20 30.46
CA TRP A 72 -5.34 16.98 31.69
C TRP A 72 -4.78 18.40 31.45
N ARG A 73 -3.85 18.55 30.49
CA ARG A 73 -3.25 19.85 30.14
C ARG A 73 -4.24 20.85 29.54
N VAL A 74 -5.25 20.39 28.80
CA VAL A 74 -6.29 21.24 28.21
C VAL A 74 -7.30 21.57 29.28
N MET A 75 -7.74 20.57 30.06
CA MET A 75 -8.62 20.78 31.21
C MET A 75 -8.05 21.80 32.20
N ALA A 76 -6.76 21.72 32.53
CA ALA A 76 -6.12 22.67 33.44
C ALA A 76 -6.16 24.13 32.93
N ARG A 77 -6.25 24.34 31.61
CA ARG A 77 -6.31 25.68 30.99
C ARG A 77 -7.73 26.16 30.74
N THR A 78 -8.64 25.26 30.36
CA THR A 78 -10.01 25.62 29.94
C THR A 78 -11.04 25.41 31.05
N GLY A 79 -10.70 24.70 32.12
CA GLY A 79 -11.61 24.28 33.18
C GLY A 79 -12.65 23.23 32.75
N ARG A 80 -12.58 22.73 31.50
CA ARG A 80 -13.56 21.80 30.93
C ARG A 80 -12.90 20.45 30.60
N PRO A 81 -13.58 19.31 30.82
CA PRO A 81 -13.03 18.01 30.49
C PRO A 81 -12.96 17.79 28.97
N PHE A 82 -11.78 17.35 28.51
CA PHE A 82 -11.51 16.98 27.12
C PHE A 82 -10.93 15.56 27.07
N THR A 83 -11.31 14.81 26.04
CA THR A 83 -10.80 13.46 25.75
C THR A 83 -9.81 13.54 24.59
N LYS A 84 -8.64 12.92 24.77
CA LYS A 84 -7.65 12.72 23.71
C LYS A 84 -8.17 11.68 22.73
N LEU A 85 -8.26 12.06 21.47
CA LEU A 85 -8.46 11.13 20.37
C LEU A 85 -7.10 10.80 19.78
N PHE A 86 -6.88 9.52 19.54
CA PHE A 86 -5.68 9.01 18.89
C PHE A 86 -6.05 8.40 17.55
N ARG A 87 -5.16 8.57 16.58
CA ARG A 87 -5.26 7.95 15.26
C ARG A 87 -4.19 6.88 15.13
N GLU A 88 -4.59 5.78 14.53
CA GLU A 88 -3.70 4.65 14.31
C GLU A 88 -3.01 4.83 12.95
N GLU A 89 -1.70 5.04 12.97
CA GLU A 89 -0.85 4.80 11.80
C GLU A 89 -0.89 3.31 11.48
N ARG A 90 -1.13 2.98 10.22
CA ARG A 90 -1.09 1.60 9.73
C ARG A 90 -0.30 1.56 8.44
N GLU A 91 0.59 0.60 8.33
CA GLU A 91 1.19 0.24 7.05
C GLU A 91 0.21 -0.54 6.16
N GLN A 92 0.38 -0.47 4.83
CA GLN A 92 -0.36 -1.32 3.89
C GLN A 92 0.61 -2.20 3.08
N PRO A 93 1.26 -3.21 3.70
CA PRO A 93 2.21 -4.07 3.00
C PRO A 93 1.52 -4.82 1.85
N VAL A 94 2.20 -4.91 0.73
CA VAL A 94 1.74 -5.60 -0.48
C VAL A 94 2.56 -6.87 -0.69
N LEU A 95 1.89 -8.02 -0.64
CA LEU A 95 2.49 -9.31 -0.95
C LEU A 95 2.04 -9.78 -2.34
N LEU A 96 3.01 -10.05 -3.22
CA LEU A 96 2.77 -10.52 -4.58
C LEU A 96 3.05 -12.02 -4.68
N TRP A 97 2.03 -12.79 -5.07
CA TRP A 97 2.21 -14.19 -5.45
C TRP A 97 2.00 -14.35 -6.95
N VAL A 98 3.06 -14.71 -7.67
CA VAL A 98 3.04 -14.75 -9.13
C VAL A 98 3.31 -16.16 -9.62
N ASP A 99 2.36 -16.76 -10.32
CA ASP A 99 2.57 -18.05 -10.97
C ASP A 99 3.50 -17.89 -12.18
N LEU A 100 4.67 -18.52 -12.11
CA LEU A 100 5.67 -18.57 -13.18
C LEU A 100 5.96 -20.00 -13.65
N ARG A 101 5.07 -20.96 -13.34
CA ARG A 101 5.21 -22.37 -13.75
C ARG A 101 5.11 -22.51 -15.27
N GLN A 102 5.52 -23.68 -15.79
CA GLN A 102 5.55 -23.97 -17.23
C GLN A 102 4.19 -23.76 -17.93
N ARG A 103 3.06 -23.94 -17.22
CA ARG A 103 1.71 -23.64 -17.75
C ARG A 103 1.49 -22.15 -18.08
N MET A 104 2.37 -21.27 -17.63
CA MET A 104 2.35 -19.83 -17.93
C MET A 104 3.22 -19.48 -19.14
N GLN A 105 4.02 -20.43 -19.66
CA GLN A 105 4.92 -20.24 -20.80
C GLN A 105 4.20 -20.48 -22.14
N PHE A 106 3.05 -19.83 -22.32
CA PHE A 106 2.37 -19.79 -23.61
C PHE A 106 1.58 -18.50 -23.77
N ALA A 107 1.25 -18.18 -25.01
CA ALA A 107 0.39 -17.06 -25.37
C ALA A 107 -0.69 -17.54 -26.34
N THR A 108 -1.92 -17.06 -26.17
CA THR A 108 -2.94 -17.18 -27.22
C THR A 108 -2.72 -16.12 -28.30
N ARG A 109 -2.29 -14.91 -27.90
CA ARG A 109 -1.94 -13.79 -28.78
C ARG A 109 -0.87 -12.92 -28.14
N GLY A 110 0.14 -12.53 -28.92
CA GLY A 110 1.11 -11.52 -28.51
C GLY A 110 2.14 -12.02 -27.51
N VAL A 111 1.82 -12.02 -26.21
CA VAL A 111 2.78 -12.11 -25.09
C VAL A 111 2.44 -13.29 -24.18
N TYR A 112 3.47 -13.96 -23.63
CA TYR A 112 3.32 -15.08 -22.70
C TYR A 112 2.59 -14.64 -21.42
N LYS A 113 1.76 -15.54 -20.87
CA LYS A 113 1.05 -15.29 -19.62
C LYS A 113 2.01 -14.97 -18.48
N SER A 114 3.16 -15.65 -18.41
CA SER A 114 4.21 -15.38 -17.42
C SER A 114 4.76 -13.95 -17.53
N VAL A 115 5.03 -13.48 -18.74
CA VAL A 115 5.53 -12.12 -18.98
C VAL A 115 4.46 -11.09 -18.61
N GLN A 116 3.20 -11.33 -18.97
CA GLN A 116 2.12 -10.43 -18.61
C GLN A 116 1.87 -10.40 -17.09
N ALA A 117 1.97 -11.55 -16.42
CA ALA A 117 1.89 -11.65 -14.97
C ALA A 117 3.02 -10.87 -14.27
N ALA A 118 4.26 -11.00 -14.77
CA ALA A 118 5.41 -10.24 -14.27
C ALA A 118 5.22 -8.71 -14.46
N ARG A 119 4.68 -8.28 -15.61
CA ARG A 119 4.38 -6.85 -15.86
C ARG A 119 3.31 -6.32 -14.89
N ALA A 120 2.24 -7.08 -14.67
CA ALA A 120 1.20 -6.72 -13.72
C ALA A 120 1.73 -6.63 -12.29
N ALA A 121 2.51 -7.64 -11.86
CA ALA A 121 3.15 -7.65 -10.55
C ALA A 121 4.09 -6.45 -10.36
N THR A 122 4.86 -6.12 -11.40
CA THR A 122 5.76 -4.97 -11.40
C THR A 122 5.02 -3.64 -11.28
N LEU A 123 3.89 -3.47 -11.98
CA LEU A 123 3.07 -2.26 -11.85
C LEU A 123 2.55 -2.08 -10.42
N ILE A 124 2.08 -3.17 -9.81
CA ILE A 124 1.61 -3.15 -8.42
C ILE A 124 2.77 -2.87 -7.46
N ALA A 125 3.93 -3.51 -7.65
CA ALA A 125 5.13 -3.30 -6.83
C ALA A 125 5.61 -1.83 -6.88
N TRP A 126 5.68 -1.24 -8.08
CA TRP A 126 6.04 0.17 -8.22
C TRP A 126 5.02 1.10 -7.58
N ALA A 127 3.72 0.86 -7.79
CA ALA A 127 2.67 1.68 -7.19
C ALA A 127 2.69 1.62 -5.67
N ALA A 128 2.95 0.44 -5.08
CA ALA A 128 3.11 0.27 -3.64
C ALA A 128 4.37 0.99 -3.13
N SER A 129 5.52 0.76 -3.80
CA SER A 129 6.79 1.39 -3.42
C SER A 129 6.75 2.91 -3.48
N GLN A 130 6.07 3.50 -4.47
CA GLN A 130 5.90 4.95 -4.60
C GLN A 130 5.07 5.57 -3.46
N ARG A 131 4.22 4.77 -2.81
CA ARG A 131 3.43 5.19 -1.65
C ARG A 131 4.13 4.91 -0.31
N GLY A 132 5.38 4.45 -0.33
CA GLY A 132 6.11 4.05 0.88
C GLY A 132 5.68 2.70 1.45
N ASP A 133 4.83 1.95 0.76
CA ASP A 133 4.40 0.62 1.22
C ASP A 133 5.53 -0.39 1.09
N ARG A 134 5.62 -1.31 2.06
CA ARG A 134 6.49 -2.48 1.92
C ARG A 134 5.96 -3.41 0.86
N VAL A 135 6.87 -3.91 0.02
CA VAL A 135 6.56 -4.90 -1.01
C VAL A 135 7.32 -6.18 -0.72
N GLY A 136 6.61 -7.32 -0.76
CA GLY A 136 7.20 -8.65 -0.71
C GLY A 136 6.62 -9.52 -1.82
N GLY A 137 7.22 -10.69 -2.05
CA GLY A 137 6.64 -11.65 -2.98
C GLY A 137 7.30 -13.01 -2.98
N LEU A 138 6.67 -13.93 -3.70
CA LEU A 138 7.06 -15.33 -3.91
C LEU A 138 6.65 -15.79 -5.31
#